data_AF-A0A9C9MIW6-F1
#
_entry.id   AF-A0A9C9MIW6-F1
#
_cell.length_a   1.000
_cell.length_b   1.000
_cell.length_c   1.000
_cell.angle_alpha   90.00
_cell.angle_beta   90.00
_cell.angle_gamma   90.00
#
_symmetry.space_group_name_H-M   'P 1'
#
loop_
_entity.id
_entity.type
_entity.pdbx_description
1 polymer ?
#
loop_
_entity_poly.entity_id
_entity_poly.type
_entity_poly.pdbx_seq_one_letter_code
_entity_poly.pdbx_strand_id
1 'polypeptide(L)' 'MRLPKIAIENHQFTIIVVCLLVLSGLVSFFNMPRSEDPQISPAGSSIVVVYPGANPTDLEELVVDPIEAVLNELDDIKDI' A
#
# COMPACT_ATOMS: atom_id res chain seq x y z
N MET A 1 -37.02 -15.05 -18.13
CA MET A 1 -35.95 -14.43 -17.30
C MET A 1 -36.45 -13.07 -16.80
N ARG A 2 -36.32 -12.77 -15.50
CA ARG A 2 -36.91 -11.54 -14.92
C ARG A 2 -36.03 -10.29 -15.09
N LEU A 3 -34.71 -10.45 -15.06
CA LEU A 3 -33.75 -9.33 -15.15
C LEU A 3 -33.82 -8.55 -16.48
N PRO A 4 -33.80 -9.19 -17.67
CA PRO A 4 -33.89 -8.45 -18.93
C PRO A 4 -35.23 -7.74 -19.10
N LYS A 5 -36.32 -8.38 -18.61
CA LYS A 5 -37.67 -7.81 -18.68
C LYS A 5 -37.78 -6.49 -17.91
N ILE A 6 -37.24 -6.45 -16.68
CA ILE A 6 -37.24 -5.24 -15.84
C ILE A 6 -36.38 -4.13 -16.45
N ALA A 7 -35.24 -4.49 -17.06
CA ALA A 7 -34.36 -3.52 -17.72
C ALA A 7 -34.99 -2.89 -18.98
N ILE A 8 -35.83 -3.64 -19.70
CA ILE A 8 -36.56 -3.18 -20.89
C ILE A 8 -37.79 -2.35 -20.50
N GLU A 9 -38.59 -2.81 -19.53
CA GLU A 9 -39.76 -2.07 -19.04
C GLU A 9 -39.37 -0.72 -18.44
N ASN A 10 -38.23 -0.67 -17.73
CA ASN A 10 -37.69 0.56 -17.13
C ASN A 10 -36.52 1.14 -17.93
N HIS A 11 -36.70 1.31 -19.25
CA HIS A 11 -35.65 1.80 -20.15
C HIS A 11 -35.01 3.13 -19.71
N GLN A 12 -35.79 4.06 -19.14
CA GLN A 12 -35.27 5.34 -18.62
C GLN A 12 -34.25 5.13 -17.49
N PHE A 13 -34.56 4.23 -16.55
CA PHE A 13 -33.65 3.88 -15.45
C PHE A 13 -32.38 3.22 -15.99
N THR A 14 -32.52 2.28 -16.92
CA THR A 14 -31.39 1.59 -17.55
C THR A 14 -30.45 2.56 -18.26
N ILE A 15 -30.98 3.52 -19.02
CA ILE A 15 -30.17 4.54 -19.71
C ILE A 15 -29.40 5.41 -18.72
N ILE A 16 -30.04 5.86 -17.63
CA ILE A 16 -29.37 6.67 -16.60
C ILE A 16 -28.22 5.90 -15.97
N VAL A 17 -28.41 4.62 -15.63
CA VAL A 17 -27.35 3.76 -15.06
C VAL A 17 -26.19 3.62 -16.03
N VAL A 18 -26.47 3.35 -17.31
CA VAL A 18 -25.43 3.25 -18.34
C VAL A 18 -24.66 4.56 -18.49
N CYS A 19 -25.36 5.71 -18.54
CA CYS A 19 -24.71 7.02 -18.59
C CYS A 19 -23.83 7.27 -17.37
N LEU A 20 -24.27 6.90 -16.17
CA LEU A 20 -23.49 7.02 -14.94
C LEU A 20 -22.22 6.16 -14.98
N LEU A 21 -22.33 4.92 -15.46
CA LEU A 21 -21.18 4.03 -15.61
C LEU A 21 -20.17 4.57 -16.63
N VAL A 22 -20.64 5.12 -17.74
CA VAL A 22 -19.77 5.76 -18.76
C VAL A 22 -19.07 6.99 -18.19
N LEU A 23 -19.81 7.87 -17.51
CA LEU A 23 -19.22 9.06 -16.88
C LEU A 23 -18.20 8.69 -15.80
N SER A 24 -18.53 7.72 -14.94
CA SER A 24 -17.59 7.21 -13.94
C SER A 24 -16.33 6.62 -14.60
N GLY A 25 -16.50 5.88 -15.69
CA GLY A 25 -15.38 5.32 -16.45
C GLY A 25 -14.48 6.40 -17.04
N LEU A 26 -15.07 7.46 -17.61
CA LEU A 26 -14.32 8.61 -18.13
C LEU A 26 -13.55 9.33 -17.01
N VAL A 27 -14.21 9.61 -15.88
CA VAL A 27 -13.57 10.24 -14.72
C VAL A 27 -12.41 9.40 -14.21
N SER A 28 -12.59 8.08 -14.09
CA SER A 28 -11.52 7.17 -13.69
C SER A 28 -10.38 7.15 -14.70
N PHE A 29 -10.67 7.17 -16.01
CA PHE A 29 -9.65 7.18 -17.05
C PHE A 29 -8.75 8.42 -16.99
N PHE A 30 -9.31 9.59 -16.69
CA PHE A 30 -8.54 10.83 -16.55
C PHE A 30 -7.84 10.96 -15.19
N ASN A 31 -8.41 10.41 -14.11
CA ASN A 31 -7.82 10.49 -12.77
C ASN A 31 -6.83 9.36 -12.47
N MET A 32 -6.77 8.30 -13.28
CA MET A 32 -5.89 7.17 -13.01
C MET A 32 -4.42 7.59 -13.13
N PRO A 33 -3.63 7.50 -12.04
CA PRO A 33 -2.21 7.83 -12.08
C PRO A 33 -1.49 6.82 -12.97
N ARG A 34 -0.73 7.34 -13.94
CA ARG A 34 0.11 6.51 -14.80
C ARG A 34 1.51 6.51 -14.23
N SER A 35 1.99 5.35 -13.80
CA SER A 35 3.38 5.14 -13.42
C SER A 35 3.99 4.17 -14.42
N GLU A 36 5.21 4.47 -14.88
CA GLU A 36 5.97 3.63 -15.82
C GLU A 36 6.36 2.31 -15.16
N ASP A 37 6.84 2.41 -13.91
CA ASP A 37 7.10 1.29 -13.03
C ASP A 37 6.08 1.24 -11.89
N PRO A 38 5.74 0.05 -11.38
CA PRO A 38 5.01 -0.05 -10.14
C PRO A 38 5.83 0.58 -9.01
N GLN A 39 5.21 1.45 -8.22
CA GLN A 39 5.80 1.93 -6.98
C GLN A 39 5.84 0.77 -6.00
N ILE A 40 6.96 0.05 -5.97
CA ILE A 40 7.24 -0.91 -4.91
C ILE A 40 7.81 -0.10 -3.75
N SER A 41 7.07 0.00 -2.66
CA SER A 41 7.62 0.48 -1.40
C SER A 41 8.37 -0.70 -0.79
N PRO A 42 9.72 -0.73 -0.80
CA PRO A 42 10.45 -1.78 -0.12
C PRO A 42 10.10 -1.70 1.37
N ALA A 43 9.71 -2.83 1.94
CA ALA A 43 9.47 -2.96 3.37
C ALA A 43 10.82 -2.92 4.09
N GLY A 44 11.25 -1.71 4.47
CA GLY A 44 12.46 -1.48 5.21
C GLY A 44 12.29 -0.25 6.10
N SER A 45 12.79 -0.34 7.33
CA SER A 45 12.81 0.77 8.27
C SER A 45 14.24 0.99 8.71
N SER A 46 14.66 2.27 8.84
CA SER A 46 16.00 2.61 9.28
C SER A 46 15.96 3.11 10.73
N ILE A 47 16.78 2.51 11.58
CA ILE A 47 16.97 2.91 12.98
C ILE A 47 18.34 3.56 13.08
N VAL A 48 18.38 4.81 13.56
CA VAL A 48 19.62 5.57 13.72
C VAL A 48 19.78 5.90 15.19
N VAL A 49 20.85 5.39 15.80
CA VAL A 49 21.23 5.72 17.18
C VAL A 49 22.55 6.48 17.17
N VAL A 50 22.59 7.62 17.85
CA VAL A 50 23.78 8.46 17.93
C VAL A 50 24.25 8.48 19.38
N TYR A 51 25.41 7.87 19.63
CA TYR A 51 26.04 7.86 20.95
C TYR A 51 27.49 8.37 20.86
N PRO A 52 27.70 9.69 20.99
CA PRO A 52 28.99 10.31 20.75
C PRO A 52 29.98 10.02 21.90
N GLY A 53 31.21 9.64 21.55
CA GLY A 53 32.28 9.40 22.52
C GLY A 53 32.39 7.97 23.04
N ALA A 54 31.58 7.04 22.54
CA ALA A 54 31.74 5.62 22.81
C ALA A 54 32.73 4.94 21.86
N ASN A 55 33.41 3.92 22.36
CA ASN A 55 34.19 3.01 21.56
C ASN A 55 33.24 2.19 20.66
N PRO A 56 33.56 1.95 19.37
CA PRO A 56 32.74 1.14 18.48
C PRO A 56 32.34 -0.22 19.06
N THR A 57 33.26 -0.90 19.76
CA THR A 57 33.00 -2.20 20.40
C THR A 57 31.93 -2.09 21.48
N ASP A 58 32.00 -1.07 22.33
CA ASP A 58 31.03 -0.87 23.40
C ASP A 58 29.66 -0.48 22.84
N LEU A 59 29.63 0.21 21.69
CA LEU A 59 28.39 0.60 21.02
C LEU A 59 27.68 -0.61 20.39
N GLU A 60 28.43 -1.56 19.85
CA GLU A 60 27.89 -2.82 19.33
C GLU A 60 27.23 -3.63 20.45
N GLU A 61 27.98 -3.92 21.51
CA GLU A 61 27.52 -4.80 22.60
C GLU A 61 26.39 -4.18 23.45
N LEU A 62 26.44 -2.86 23.70
CA LEU A 62 25.47 -2.21 24.59
C LEU A 62 24.24 -1.65 23.89
N VAL A 63 24.31 -1.41 22.57
CA VAL A 63 23.24 -0.73 21.83
C VAL A 63 22.74 -1.57 20.67
N VAL A 64 23.62 -2.08 19.80
CA VAL A 64 23.21 -2.80 18.60
C VAL A 64 22.64 -4.18 18.96
N ASP A 65 23.39 -4.99 19.70
CA ASP A 65 22.98 -6.34 20.12
C ASP A 65 21.61 -6.39 20.81
N PRO A 66 21.29 -5.55 21.82
CA PRO A 66 19.98 -5.60 22.45
C PRO A 66 18.85 -5.14 21.52
N ILE A 67 19.12 -4.22 20.59
CA ILE A 67 18.13 -3.77 19.60
C ILE A 67 17.84 -4.90 18.61
N GLU A 68 18.88 -5.55 18.09
CA GLU A 68 18.71 -6.70 17.19
C GLU A 68 18.01 -7.87 17.87
N ALA A 69 18.33 -8.16 19.14
CA ALA A 69 17.68 -9.23 19.88
C ALA A 69 16.15 -9.03 19.98
N VAL A 70 15.71 -7.81 20.28
CA VAL A 70 14.28 -7.46 20.36
C VAL A 70 13.63 -7.47 18.97
N LEU A 71 14.33 -7.01 17.94
CA LEU A 71 13.81 -7.04 16.56
C LEU A 71 13.69 -8.45 16.00
N ASN A 72 14.59 -9.37 16.38
CA ASN A 72 14.54 -10.78 16.01
C ASN A 72 13.34 -11.54 16.62
N GLU A 73 12.71 -11.00 17.67
CA GLU A 73 11.49 -11.59 18.25
C GLU A 73 10.24 -11.31 17.39
N LEU A 74 10.33 -10.45 16.38
CA LEU A 74 9.22 -10.11 15.48
C LEU A 74 9.11 -11.16 14.35
N ASP A 75 7.94 -11.80 14.26
CA ASP A 75 7.68 -12.90 13.31
C ASP A 75 7.81 -12.53 11.81
N ASP A 76 7.80 -11.24 11.46
CA ASP A 76 7.70 -10.75 10.07
C ASP A 76 8.97 -10.01 9.60
N ILE A 77 10.10 -10.19 10.30
CA ILE A 77 11.40 -9.63 9.91
C ILE A 77 12.29 -10.75 9.38
N LYS A 78 12.74 -10.61 8.13
CA LYS A 78 13.57 -11.62 7.45
C LYS A 78 15.07 -11.34 7.54
N ASP A 79 15.43 -10.06 7.46
CA ASP A 79 16.81 -9.58 7.45
C ASP A 79 16.89 -8.28 8.28
N ILE A 80 17.91 -8.16 9.12
CA ILE A 80 18.20 -7.00 10.00
C ILE A 80 19.59 -6.46 9.63
#